data_AF-M1WI38-F1
#
_entry.id   AF-M1WI38-F1
#
_cell.length_a   1.000
_cell.length_b   1.000
_cell.length_c   1.000
_cell.angle_alpha   90.00
_cell.angle_beta   90.00
_cell.angle_gamma   90.00
#
_symmetry.space_group_name_H-M   'P 1'
#
loop_
_entity.id
_entity.type
_entity.pdbx_description
1 polymer ?
#
loop_
_entity_poly.entity_id
_entity_poly.type
_entity_poly.pdbx_seq_one_letter_code
_entity_poly.pdbx_strand_id
1 'polypeptide(L)'
;MSATDNNNDNNDNAAAGGAHDNMASITTILESLMVRLDRMEQAGGRTQSSDREVTPDESVFGGKAFRPTGYAALSEFSPYGVDPNAKNPAYDNRARQSQYKPGVFTGDRDYFDRWVTQIADKCRCDDETFKVERDRIVMIVSYLDETPAKLINSRYISAENPFRSAAEVIATLTGVYQDDNQASRARRELEGLMFDPRQGEDIKQFIGRVNV
;
A
#
# COMPACT_ATOMS: atom_id res chain seq x y z
N MET A 1 79.71 8.96 -33.68
CA MET A 1 80.23 8.50 -32.38
C MET A 1 79.39 9.14 -31.28
N SER A 2 78.91 8.29 -30.38
CA SER A 2 78.51 8.53 -28.98
C SER A 2 77.46 9.56 -28.59
N ALA A 3 76.50 9.01 -27.84
CA ALA A 3 75.46 9.62 -27.02
C ALA A 3 75.99 10.06 -25.64
N THR A 4 75.23 10.96 -24.99
CA THR A 4 74.94 11.18 -23.54
C THR A 4 74.58 12.67 -23.35
N ASP A 5 73.70 13.16 -22.49
CA ASP A 5 72.61 12.64 -21.66
C ASP A 5 71.93 13.87 -21.00
N ASN A 6 70.63 13.78 -20.74
CA ASN A 6 69.87 14.36 -19.61
C ASN A 6 69.63 15.87 -19.35
N ASN A 7 68.31 16.14 -19.26
CA ASN A 7 67.53 16.81 -18.18
C ASN A 7 67.52 18.34 -18.05
N ASN A 8 66.33 18.96 -18.25
CA ASN A 8 65.32 19.35 -17.24
C ASN A 8 65.69 20.73 -16.65
N ASP A 9 64.91 21.80 -16.79
CA ASP A 9 63.60 22.00 -16.20
C ASP A 9 62.78 23.02 -17.01
N ASN A 10 61.53 22.67 -17.34
CA ASN A 10 60.48 23.64 -17.60
C ASN A 10 59.26 23.19 -16.81
N ASN A 11 59.14 23.71 -15.59
CA ASN A 11 57.91 23.67 -14.82
C ASN A 11 57.49 25.10 -14.52
N ASP A 12 56.18 25.26 -14.31
CA ASP A 12 55.51 26.44 -13.75
C ASP A 12 54.90 27.42 -14.76
N ASN A 13 53.82 26.99 -15.44
CA ASN A 13 52.60 27.81 -15.54
C ASN A 13 51.44 27.09 -16.26
N ALA A 14 50.74 26.16 -15.59
CA ALA A 14 49.50 25.62 -16.14
C ALA A 14 48.45 25.17 -15.10
N ALA A 15 48.58 25.56 -13.83
CA ALA A 15 47.69 25.05 -12.76
C ALA A 15 46.78 26.12 -12.09
N ALA A 16 46.91 27.41 -12.42
CA ALA A 16 46.17 28.47 -11.72
C ALA A 16 44.85 28.91 -12.40
N GLY A 17 44.65 28.60 -13.69
CA GLY A 17 43.48 29.07 -14.45
C GLY A 17 42.19 28.26 -14.25
N GLY A 18 42.28 26.96 -13.93
CA GLY A 18 41.10 26.08 -13.83
C GLY A 18 40.39 26.13 -12.48
N ALA A 19 41.07 26.51 -11.41
CA ALA A 19 40.46 26.58 -10.07
C ALA A 19 39.55 27.81 -9.90
N HIS A 20 39.88 28.92 -10.56
CA HIS A 20 39.13 30.17 -10.45
C HIS A 20 37.80 30.12 -11.22
N ASP A 21 37.76 29.49 -12.39
CA ASP A 21 36.54 29.28 -13.18
C ASP A 21 35.58 28.30 -12.50
N ASN A 22 36.10 27.24 -11.89
CA ASN A 22 35.29 26.29 -11.12
C ASN A 22 34.69 26.94 -9.86
N MET A 23 35.47 27.79 -9.17
CA MET A 23 34.97 28.48 -7.99
C MET A 23 33.92 29.53 -8.34
N ALA A 24 34.11 30.29 -9.43
CA ALA A 24 33.12 31.23 -9.96
C ALA A 24 31.82 30.52 -10.41
N SER A 25 31.94 29.34 -11.00
CA SER A 25 30.79 28.51 -11.37
C SER A 25 30.03 28.01 -10.14
N ILE A 26 30.74 27.61 -9.08
CA ILE A 26 30.14 27.19 -7.80
C ILE A 26 29.41 28.34 -7.11
N THR A 27 29.97 29.56 -7.05
CA THR A 27 29.27 30.72 -6.49
C THR A 27 28.01 31.06 -7.28
N THR A 28 28.07 31.00 -8.62
CA THR A 28 26.90 31.26 -9.47
C THR A 28 25.79 30.23 -9.24
N ILE A 29 26.14 28.96 -9.03
CA ILE A 29 25.18 27.89 -8.72
C ILE A 29 24.55 28.11 -7.34
N LEU A 30 25.33 28.52 -6.33
CA LEU A 30 24.83 28.80 -4.98
C LEU A 30 23.88 30.00 -4.96
N GLU A 31 24.20 31.07 -5.69
CA GLU A 31 23.32 32.24 -5.82
C GLU A 31 22.00 31.87 -6.53
N SER A 32 22.07 31.05 -7.58
CA SER A 32 20.92 30.48 -8.26
C SER A 32 20.03 29.64 -7.33
N LEU A 33 20.63 28.80 -6.47
CA LEU A 33 19.91 27.98 -5.50
C LEU A 33 19.28 28.82 -4.39
N MET A 34 19.97 29.86 -3.90
CA MET A 34 19.43 30.80 -2.91
C MET A 34 18.23 31.57 -3.45
N VAL A 35 18.31 32.09 -4.68
CA VAL A 35 17.16 32.77 -5.33
C VAL A 35 15.99 31.80 -5.56
N ARG A 36 16.27 30.52 -5.83
CA ARG A 36 15.23 29.49 -6.02
C ARG A 36 14.59 29.07 -4.69
N LEU A 37 15.36 29.02 -3.61
CA LEU A 37 14.87 28.81 -2.24
C LEU A 37 14.02 30.00 -1.76
N ASP A 38 14.48 31.22 -1.97
CA ASP A 38 13.74 32.44 -1.61
C ASP A 38 12.45 32.57 -2.44
N ARG A 39 12.49 32.20 -3.73
CA ARG A 39 11.27 32.07 -4.55
C ARG A 39 10.34 30.95 -4.08
N MET A 40 10.87 29.85 -3.54
CA MET A 40 10.04 28.78 -2.97
C MET A 40 9.45 29.19 -1.62
N GLU A 41 10.17 29.93 -0.77
CA GLU A 41 9.65 30.49 0.48
C GLU A 41 8.60 31.58 0.20
N GLN A 42 8.83 32.46 -0.77
CA GLN A 42 7.85 33.47 -1.19
C GLN A 42 6.65 32.86 -1.94
N ALA A 43 6.84 31.76 -2.68
CA ALA A 43 5.74 30.98 -3.26
C ALA A 43 4.97 30.17 -2.19
N GLY A 44 5.62 29.78 -1.10
CA GLY A 44 5.00 29.19 0.09
C GLY A 44 4.19 30.19 0.94
N GLY A 45 4.27 31.49 0.63
CA GLY A 45 3.50 32.55 1.26
C GLY A 45 2.12 32.83 0.63
N ARG A 46 1.70 32.08 -0.39
CA ARG A 46 0.35 32.17 -0.95
C ARG A 46 -0.52 31.08 -0.38
N THR A 47 -1.27 31.49 0.65
CA THR A 47 -2.52 30.87 1.10
C THR A 47 -2.36 29.39 1.43
N GLN A 48 -2.31 29.08 2.73
CA GLN A 48 -2.89 27.83 3.20
C GLN A 48 -4.30 27.77 2.59
N SER A 49 -4.45 27.04 1.48
CA SER A 49 -5.74 26.59 1.05
C SER A 49 -6.23 25.71 2.18
N SER A 50 -7.13 26.27 2.98
CA SER A 50 -8.02 25.56 3.88
C SER A 50 -8.91 24.54 3.13
N ASP A 51 -8.71 24.37 1.83
CA ASP A 51 -9.29 23.34 0.98
C ASP A 51 -8.44 22.06 0.95
N ARG A 52 -7.82 21.67 2.08
CA ARG A 52 -7.72 20.23 2.31
C ARG A 52 -9.16 19.79 2.46
N GLU A 53 -9.71 19.18 1.41
CA GLU A 53 -10.96 18.41 1.50
C GLU A 53 -10.91 17.67 2.83
N VAL A 54 -11.77 18.09 3.76
CA VAL A 54 -11.91 17.44 5.05
C VAL A 54 -12.22 16.01 4.69
N THR A 55 -11.28 15.10 4.97
CA THR A 55 -11.49 13.67 4.76
C THR A 55 -12.86 13.34 5.36
N PRO A 56 -13.84 12.88 4.56
CA PRO A 56 -15.20 12.72 5.05
C PRO A 56 -15.19 11.94 6.37
N ASP A 57 -16.05 12.31 7.31
CA ASP A 57 -16.01 11.72 8.65
C ASP A 57 -16.16 10.19 8.62
N GLU A 58 -16.81 9.62 7.61
CA GLU A 58 -16.96 8.17 7.43
C GLU A 58 -15.92 7.53 6.49
N SER A 59 -14.96 8.30 5.99
CA SER A 59 -13.97 7.84 5.02
C SER A 59 -13.10 6.70 5.55
N VAL A 60 -12.91 5.68 4.72
CA VAL A 60 -12.03 4.54 5.00
C VAL A 60 -10.55 4.94 5.10
N PHE A 61 -10.16 6.11 4.59
CA PHE A 61 -8.79 6.62 4.59
C PHE A 61 -8.43 7.51 5.80
N GLY A 62 -9.30 7.60 6.82
CA GLY A 62 -9.01 8.36 8.04
C GLY A 62 -10.17 9.17 8.62
N GLY A 63 -11.41 8.83 8.27
CA GLY A 63 -12.60 9.42 8.87
C GLY A 63 -12.74 9.07 10.35
N LYS A 64 -13.32 9.98 11.15
CA LYS A 64 -13.49 9.80 12.60
C LYS A 64 -14.62 8.82 12.96
N ALA A 65 -15.60 8.67 12.08
CA ALA A 65 -16.83 7.89 12.23
C ALA A 65 -16.90 6.74 11.21
N PHE A 66 -15.78 6.05 10.96
CA PHE A 66 -15.74 4.89 10.08
C PHE A 66 -16.82 3.86 10.42
N ARG A 67 -17.58 3.45 9.40
CA ARG A 67 -18.54 2.35 9.47
C ARG A 67 -18.16 1.29 8.44
N PRO A 68 -17.91 0.04 8.86
CA PRO A 68 -17.53 -1.01 7.91
C PRO A 68 -18.71 -1.36 6.99
N THR A 69 -18.42 -1.54 5.71
CA THR A 69 -19.35 -1.98 4.66
C THR A 69 -18.68 -3.03 3.77
N GLY A 70 -19.46 -3.75 2.96
CA GLY A 70 -18.92 -4.78 2.05
C GLY A 70 -18.11 -5.84 2.80
N TYR A 71 -16.95 -6.20 2.26
CA TYR A 71 -16.06 -7.16 2.91
C TYR A 71 -15.54 -6.71 4.28
N ALA A 72 -15.41 -5.41 4.52
CA ALA A 72 -14.99 -4.91 5.83
C ALA A 72 -16.04 -5.12 6.93
N ALA A 73 -17.30 -5.39 6.57
CA ALA A 73 -18.40 -5.65 7.49
C ALA A 73 -18.56 -7.12 7.87
N LEU A 74 -17.68 -8.01 7.39
CA LEU A 74 -17.67 -9.41 7.81
C LEU A 74 -17.50 -9.50 9.35
N SER A 75 -18.21 -10.44 9.97
CA SER A 75 -18.19 -10.63 11.43
C SER A 75 -16.78 -10.86 11.97
N GLU A 76 -15.93 -11.51 11.18
CA GLU A 76 -14.55 -11.86 11.44
C GLU A 76 -13.64 -10.64 11.56
N PHE A 77 -14.05 -9.49 11.01
CA PHE A 77 -13.35 -8.22 11.12
C PHE A 77 -14.01 -7.27 12.11
N SER A 78 -15.09 -7.69 12.78
CA SER A 78 -15.75 -6.88 13.80
C SER A 78 -14.72 -6.51 14.88
N PRO A 79 -14.54 -5.22 15.17
CA PRO A 79 -13.49 -4.77 16.08
C PRO A 79 -13.77 -5.27 17.50
N TYR A 80 -12.73 -5.64 18.24
CA TYR A 80 -12.88 -6.03 19.64
C TYR A 80 -13.27 -4.83 20.54
N GLY A 81 -12.99 -3.61 20.07
CA GLY A 81 -13.30 -2.36 20.78
C GLY A 81 -13.01 -1.13 19.92
N VAL A 82 -12.79 0.02 20.56
CA VAL A 82 -12.72 1.32 19.86
C VAL A 82 -11.31 1.65 19.37
N ASP A 83 -10.29 1.03 19.94
CA ASP A 83 -8.88 1.34 19.72
C ASP A 83 -8.05 0.08 19.41
N PRO A 84 -6.86 0.20 18.78
CA PRO A 84 -6.08 -0.95 18.35
C PRO A 84 -5.50 -1.78 19.50
N ASN A 85 -5.59 -1.32 20.75
CA ASN A 85 -5.20 -2.10 21.93
C ASN A 85 -6.40 -2.72 22.66
N ALA A 86 -7.61 -2.64 22.07
CA ALA A 86 -8.79 -3.33 22.58
C ALA A 86 -8.50 -4.83 22.72
N LYS A 87 -8.84 -5.37 23.90
CA LYS A 87 -8.59 -6.77 24.24
C LYS A 87 -9.61 -7.67 23.58
N ASN A 88 -9.15 -8.80 23.04
CA ASN A 88 -10.06 -9.84 22.59
C ASN A 88 -10.69 -10.56 23.80
N PRO A 89 -12.02 -10.56 23.98
CA PRO A 89 -12.66 -11.34 25.03
C PRO A 89 -12.51 -12.86 24.87
N ALA A 90 -12.27 -13.35 23.64
CA ALA A 90 -12.07 -14.77 23.35
C ALA A 90 -10.61 -15.22 23.49
N TYR A 91 -9.69 -14.33 23.86
CA TYR A 91 -8.27 -14.68 23.96
C TYR A 91 -8.00 -15.79 24.98
N ASP A 92 -7.36 -16.86 24.54
CA ASP A 92 -6.84 -17.94 25.37
C ASP A 92 -5.32 -18.07 25.19
N ASN A 93 -4.57 -18.00 26.29
CA ASN A 93 -3.12 -18.16 26.26
C ASN A 93 -2.65 -19.58 25.93
N ARG A 94 -3.56 -20.55 25.88
CA ARG A 94 -3.33 -21.93 25.44
C ARG A 94 -3.75 -22.18 23.99
N ALA A 95 -4.47 -21.24 23.38
CA ALA A 95 -4.87 -21.35 21.99
C ALA A 95 -3.63 -21.43 21.09
N ARG A 96 -3.74 -22.20 20.00
CA ARG A 96 -2.67 -22.39 19.03
C ARG A 96 -3.12 -21.86 17.69
N GLN A 97 -2.23 -21.13 17.03
CA GLN A 97 -2.47 -20.68 15.67
C GLN A 97 -2.72 -21.87 14.76
N SER A 98 -3.71 -21.73 13.89
CA SER A 98 -4.00 -22.72 12.86
C SER A 98 -2.85 -22.85 11.87
N GLN A 99 -2.67 -24.04 11.31
CA GLN A 99 -1.71 -24.28 10.24
C GLN A 99 -2.14 -23.66 8.91
N TYR A 100 -3.40 -23.25 8.80
CA TYR A 100 -3.94 -22.58 7.64
C TYR A 100 -3.21 -21.23 7.41
N LYS A 101 -2.75 -21.02 6.18
CA LYS A 101 -2.03 -19.81 5.76
C LYS A 101 -2.68 -19.25 4.50
N PRO A 102 -3.25 -18.03 4.56
CA PRO A 102 -3.67 -17.30 3.38
C PRO A 102 -2.51 -17.08 2.39
N GLY A 103 -2.85 -16.87 1.13
CA GLY A 103 -1.88 -16.36 0.15
C GLY A 103 -1.45 -14.93 0.48
N VAL A 104 -0.30 -14.51 -0.04
CA VAL A 104 0.15 -13.11 0.01
C VAL A 104 -0.55 -12.32 -1.10
N PHE A 105 -1.01 -11.11 -0.79
CA PHE A 105 -1.66 -10.23 -1.75
C PHE A 105 -0.69 -9.18 -2.29
N THR A 106 -0.50 -9.19 -3.61
CA THR A 106 0.42 -8.29 -4.34
C THR A 106 -0.31 -7.18 -5.11
N GLY A 107 -1.65 -7.17 -5.10
CA GLY A 107 -2.47 -6.13 -5.75
C GLY A 107 -3.29 -6.59 -6.95
N ASP A 108 -3.35 -7.89 -7.22
CA ASP A 108 -4.20 -8.46 -8.27
C ASP A 108 -5.68 -8.36 -7.91
N ARG A 109 -6.42 -7.48 -8.62
CA ARG A 109 -7.83 -7.22 -8.37
C ARG A 109 -8.72 -8.44 -8.57
N ASP A 110 -8.39 -9.32 -9.53
CA ASP A 110 -9.21 -10.51 -9.80
C ASP A 110 -9.06 -11.57 -8.70
N TYR A 111 -7.98 -11.47 -7.91
CA TYR A 111 -7.72 -12.34 -6.74
C TYR A 111 -8.19 -11.73 -5.42
N PHE A 112 -8.51 -10.43 -5.37
CA PHE A 112 -8.75 -9.69 -4.13
C PHE A 112 -9.87 -10.30 -3.27
N ASP A 113 -11.05 -10.55 -3.86
CA ASP A 113 -12.22 -11.11 -3.16
C ASP A 113 -11.93 -12.46 -2.50
N ARG A 114 -11.24 -13.33 -3.25
CA ARG A 114 -10.80 -14.63 -2.74
C ARG A 114 -9.82 -14.46 -1.59
N TRP A 115 -8.86 -13.55 -1.74
CA TRP A 115 -7.88 -13.28 -0.70
C TRP A 115 -8.53 -12.74 0.59
N VAL A 116 -9.47 -11.79 0.49
CA VAL A 116 -10.18 -11.27 1.67
C VAL A 116 -10.94 -12.37 2.40
N THR A 117 -11.57 -13.29 1.66
CA THR A 117 -12.23 -14.47 2.24
C THR A 117 -11.25 -15.37 3.00
N GLN A 118 -10.06 -15.63 2.44
CA GLN A 118 -9.01 -16.39 3.12
C GLN A 118 -8.52 -15.69 4.40
N ILE A 119 -8.41 -14.37 4.37
CA ILE A 119 -8.03 -13.57 5.54
C ILE A 119 -9.12 -13.62 6.61
N ALA A 120 -10.40 -13.54 6.23
CA ALA A 120 -11.52 -13.70 7.16
C ALA A 120 -11.51 -15.09 7.82
N ASP A 121 -11.30 -16.14 7.03
CA ASP A 121 -11.15 -17.51 7.53
C ASP A 121 -9.98 -17.66 8.50
N LYS A 122 -8.86 -16.98 8.22
CA LYS A 122 -7.70 -16.96 9.12
C LYS A 122 -8.02 -16.23 10.42
N CYS A 123 -8.67 -15.07 10.36
CA CYS A 123 -9.14 -14.34 11.55
C CYS A 123 -10.04 -15.21 12.41
N ARG A 124 -11.00 -15.92 11.80
CA ARG A 124 -11.91 -16.82 12.50
C ARG A 124 -11.18 -18.00 13.16
N CYS A 125 -10.29 -18.66 12.43
CA CYS A 125 -9.56 -19.83 12.93
C CYS A 125 -8.61 -19.48 14.08
N ASP A 126 -8.04 -18.27 14.05
CA ASP A 126 -7.02 -17.83 15.00
C ASP A 126 -7.55 -16.81 16.02
N ASP A 127 -8.87 -16.60 16.10
CA ASP A 127 -9.48 -15.53 16.90
C ASP A 127 -8.98 -15.53 18.34
N GLU A 128 -9.05 -16.69 19.00
CA GLU A 128 -8.60 -16.94 20.37
C GLU A 128 -7.10 -16.71 20.59
N THR A 129 -6.29 -16.64 19.53
CA THR A 129 -4.84 -16.42 19.62
C THR A 129 -4.47 -14.94 19.64
N PHE A 130 -5.34 -14.06 19.13
CA PHE A 130 -5.10 -12.62 19.11
C PHE A 130 -5.41 -12.03 20.48
N LYS A 131 -4.42 -11.41 21.12
CA LYS A 131 -4.59 -10.80 22.43
C LYS A 131 -5.30 -9.46 22.33
N VAL A 132 -4.96 -8.68 21.31
CA VAL A 132 -5.52 -7.37 21.03
C VAL A 132 -5.81 -7.17 19.55
N GLU A 133 -6.60 -6.14 19.23
CA GLU A 133 -6.95 -5.76 17.86
C GLU A 133 -5.72 -5.56 16.96
N ARG A 134 -4.65 -4.97 17.51
CA ARG A 134 -3.38 -4.77 16.82
C ARG A 134 -2.75 -6.08 16.34
N ASP A 135 -2.93 -7.20 17.04
CA ASP A 135 -2.38 -8.49 16.59
C ASP A 135 -3.05 -8.95 15.30
N ARG A 136 -4.37 -8.71 15.15
CA ARG A 136 -5.09 -8.96 13.90
C ARG A 136 -4.61 -8.04 12.78
N ILE A 137 -4.44 -6.75 13.07
CA ILE A 137 -3.94 -5.78 12.09
C ILE A 137 -2.55 -6.21 11.59
N VAL A 138 -1.63 -6.56 12.50
CA VAL A 138 -0.28 -7.05 12.19
C VAL A 138 -0.35 -8.29 11.30
N MET A 139 -1.22 -9.24 11.65
CA MET A 139 -1.43 -10.45 10.86
C MET A 139 -1.85 -10.10 9.43
N ILE A 140 -2.88 -9.28 9.24
CA ILE A 140 -3.36 -8.89 7.90
C ILE A 140 -2.24 -8.21 7.10
N VAL A 141 -1.54 -7.24 7.71
CA VAL A 141 -0.43 -6.51 7.06
C VAL A 141 0.70 -7.47 6.65
N SER A 142 0.95 -8.53 7.41
CA SER A 142 1.99 -9.52 7.07
C SER A 142 1.67 -10.37 5.83
N TYR A 143 0.41 -10.39 5.39
CA TYR A 143 -0.02 -11.05 4.14
C TYR A 143 -0.14 -10.07 2.97
N LEU A 144 0.39 -8.85 3.11
CA LEU A 144 0.49 -7.87 2.03
C LEU A 144 1.93 -7.78 1.53
N ASP A 145 2.10 -7.60 0.23
CA ASP A 145 3.39 -7.29 -0.38
C ASP A 145 3.24 -6.16 -1.41
N GLU A 146 4.35 -5.69 -1.96
CA GLU A 146 4.43 -4.73 -3.06
C GLU A 146 3.60 -3.45 -2.86
N THR A 147 2.60 -3.23 -3.73
CA THR A 147 1.79 -2.01 -3.77
C THR A 147 0.78 -1.96 -2.62
N PRO A 148 0.00 -3.03 -2.33
CA PRO A 148 -0.86 -3.08 -1.15
C PRO A 148 -0.12 -2.81 0.17
N ALA A 149 1.07 -3.39 0.35
CA ALA A 149 1.87 -3.16 1.55
C ALA A 149 2.25 -1.68 1.70
N LYS A 150 2.72 -1.04 0.62
CA LYS A 150 3.07 0.40 0.62
C LYS A 150 1.86 1.29 0.90
N LEU A 151 0.70 0.97 0.32
CA LEU A 151 -0.55 1.69 0.53
C LEU A 151 -0.90 1.75 2.02
N ILE A 152 -0.86 0.60 2.69
CA ILE A 152 -1.26 0.46 4.09
C ILE A 152 -0.17 0.96 5.06
N ASN A 153 1.12 0.81 4.71
CA ASN A 153 2.22 1.06 5.62
C ASN A 153 2.24 2.50 6.17
N SER A 154 1.91 3.50 5.35
CA SER A 154 1.91 4.91 5.76
C SER A 154 0.98 5.19 6.94
N ARG A 155 -0.21 4.59 6.93
CA ARG A 155 -1.20 4.71 8.01
C ARG A 155 -0.93 3.75 9.15
N TYR A 156 -0.43 2.55 8.85
CA TYR A 156 -0.07 1.53 9.85
C TYR A 156 0.99 2.00 10.85
N ILE A 157 2.03 2.71 10.40
CA ILE A 157 3.09 3.23 11.28
C ILE A 157 2.77 4.61 11.87
N SER A 158 1.65 5.22 11.48
CA SER A 158 1.30 6.58 11.91
C SER A 158 0.91 6.62 13.39
N ALA A 159 1.51 7.54 14.14
CA ALA A 159 1.09 7.82 15.51
C ALA A 159 -0.16 8.72 15.58
N GLU A 160 -0.37 9.56 14.58
CA GLU A 160 -1.44 10.56 14.54
C GLU A 160 -2.77 9.97 14.04
N ASN A 161 -2.70 9.04 13.09
CA ASN A 161 -3.88 8.40 12.50
C ASN A 161 -3.64 6.90 12.23
N PRO A 162 -3.38 6.08 13.27
CA PRO A 162 -3.24 4.64 13.10
C PRO A 162 -4.56 3.99 12.68
N PHE A 163 -4.48 2.81 12.09
CA PHE A 163 -5.64 1.93 11.96
C PHE A 163 -6.18 1.56 13.34
N ARG A 164 -7.49 1.68 13.52
CA ARG A 164 -8.16 1.33 14.78
C ARG A 164 -8.58 -0.13 14.83
N SER A 165 -8.80 -0.75 13.67
CA SER A 165 -9.30 -2.12 13.58
C SER A 165 -8.86 -2.83 12.30
N ALA A 166 -8.98 -4.16 12.30
CA ALA A 166 -8.84 -4.99 11.11
C ALA A 166 -9.80 -4.55 9.98
N ALA A 167 -11.04 -4.19 10.34
CA ALA A 167 -12.03 -3.70 9.38
C ALA A 167 -11.58 -2.44 8.62
N GLU A 168 -10.89 -1.50 9.26
CA GLU A 168 -10.39 -0.30 8.56
C GLU A 168 -9.31 -0.65 7.53
N VAL A 169 -8.45 -1.64 7.81
CA VAL A 169 -7.44 -2.12 6.86
C VAL A 169 -8.12 -2.75 5.65
N ILE A 170 -9.08 -3.65 5.87
CA ILE A 170 -9.84 -4.29 4.79
C ILE A 170 -10.63 -3.26 4.00
N ALA A 171 -11.26 -2.28 4.64
CA ALA A 171 -11.99 -1.22 3.95
C ALA A 171 -11.08 -0.36 3.06
N THR A 172 -9.88 -0.05 3.54
CA THR A 172 -8.88 0.70 2.76
C THR A 172 -8.44 -0.09 1.52
N LEU A 173 -8.19 -1.39 1.66
CA LEU A 173 -7.85 -2.25 0.54
C LEU A 173 -9.03 -2.41 -0.44
N THR A 174 -10.23 -2.58 0.10
CA THR A 174 -11.47 -2.72 -0.65
C THR A 174 -11.72 -1.50 -1.54
N GLY A 175 -11.55 -0.29 -1.00
CA GLY A 175 -11.71 0.95 -1.76
C GLY A 175 -10.71 1.14 -2.92
N VAL A 176 -9.64 0.34 -2.99
CA VAL A 176 -8.62 0.41 -4.06
C VAL A 176 -8.67 -0.78 -5.01
N TYR A 177 -8.97 -1.97 -4.49
CA TYR A 177 -8.82 -3.24 -5.20
C TYR A 177 -10.13 -3.96 -5.50
N GLN A 178 -11.23 -3.63 -4.81
CA GLN A 178 -12.53 -4.20 -5.17
C GLN A 178 -12.99 -3.66 -6.53
N ASP A 179 -13.49 -4.55 -7.38
CA ASP A 179 -14.09 -4.15 -8.65
C ASP A 179 -15.57 -3.82 -8.47
N ASP A 180 -15.90 -2.53 -8.37
CA ASP A 180 -17.30 -2.07 -8.29
C ASP A 180 -18.16 -2.49 -9.49
N ASN A 181 -17.53 -2.84 -10.63
CA ASN A 181 -18.22 -3.28 -11.84
C ASN A 181 -18.30 -4.80 -11.98
N GLN A 182 -17.89 -5.57 -10.98
CA GLN A 182 -17.83 -7.03 -11.04
C GLN A 182 -19.19 -7.65 -11.43
N ALA A 183 -20.29 -7.17 -10.83
CA ALA A 183 -21.64 -7.64 -11.16
C ALA A 183 -22.04 -7.34 -12.62
N SER A 184 -21.69 -6.15 -13.12
CA SER A 184 -21.95 -5.77 -14.51
C SER A 184 -21.10 -6.57 -15.50
N ARG A 185 -19.87 -6.91 -15.13
CA ARG A 185 -18.97 -7.75 -15.92
C ARG A 185 -19.44 -9.20 -15.95
N ALA A 186 -19.75 -9.78 -14.78
CA ALA A 186 -20.27 -11.13 -14.65
C ALA A 186 -21.58 -11.31 -15.44
N ARG A 187 -22.47 -10.31 -15.42
CA ARG A 187 -23.67 -10.31 -16.27
C ARG A 187 -23.34 -10.34 -17.76
N ARG A 188 -22.39 -9.52 -18.21
CA ARG A 188 -21.96 -9.49 -19.62
C ARG A 188 -21.31 -10.81 -20.05
N GLU A 189 -20.53 -11.43 -19.15
CA GLU A 189 -19.92 -12.74 -19.39
C GLU A 189 -20.99 -13.86 -19.45
N LEU A 190 -21.96 -13.86 -18.53
CA LEU A 190 -23.11 -14.77 -18.58
C LEU A 190 -23.93 -14.62 -19.86
N GLU A 191 -24.17 -13.39 -20.33
CA GLU A 191 -24.86 -13.13 -21.60
C GLU A 191 -24.08 -13.70 -22.80
N GLY A 192 -22.75 -13.82 -22.70
CA GLY A 192 -21.89 -14.42 -23.74
C GLY A 192 -21.69 -15.93 -23.64
N LEU A 193 -22.06 -16.55 -22.51
CA LEU A 193 -21.92 -18.00 -22.30
C LEU A 193 -23.03 -18.75 -23.04
N MET A 194 -22.71 -19.30 -24.21
CA MET A 194 -23.57 -20.26 -24.92
C MET A 194 -22.98 -21.66 -24.84
N PHE A 195 -23.81 -22.63 -24.45
CA PHE A 195 -23.42 -24.03 -24.51
C PHE A 195 -23.40 -24.49 -25.98
N ASP A 196 -22.23 -24.89 -26.47
CA ASP A 196 -22.10 -25.54 -27.77
C ASP A 196 -21.80 -27.04 -27.58
N PRO A 197 -22.77 -27.93 -27.84
CA PRO A 197 -22.57 -29.38 -27.71
C PRO A 197 -21.53 -29.94 -28.67
N ARG A 198 -21.05 -29.16 -29.65
CA ARG A 198 -20.03 -29.56 -30.63
C ARG A 198 -18.61 -29.18 -30.22
N GLN A 199 -18.44 -28.30 -29.23
CA GLN A 199 -17.12 -27.87 -28.74
C GLN A 199 -16.49 -28.83 -27.71
N GLY A 200 -17.16 -29.93 -27.38
CA GLY A 200 -16.61 -31.00 -26.54
C GLY A 200 -16.61 -30.70 -25.04
N GLU A 201 -17.18 -29.58 -24.59
CA GLU A 201 -17.42 -29.31 -23.18
C GLU A 201 -18.61 -30.16 -22.67
N ASP A 202 -18.41 -30.88 -21.55
CA ASP A 202 -19.48 -31.65 -20.92
C ASP A 202 -20.53 -30.71 -20.31
N ILE A 203 -21.81 -31.03 -20.47
CA ILE A 203 -22.90 -30.19 -19.98
C ILE A 203 -22.86 -29.96 -18.46
N LYS A 204 -22.34 -30.90 -17.67
CA LYS A 204 -22.21 -30.72 -16.21
C LYS A 204 -21.07 -29.77 -15.86
N GLN A 205 -20.01 -29.75 -16.66
CA GLN A 205 -18.92 -28.78 -16.52
C GLN A 205 -19.39 -27.37 -16.89
N PHE A 206 -20.18 -27.24 -17.96
CA PHE A 206 -20.82 -25.98 -18.33
C PHE A 206 -21.75 -25.46 -17.22
N ILE A 207 -22.66 -26.31 -16.72
CA ILE A 207 -23.55 -25.95 -15.59
C ILE A 207 -22.74 -25.58 -14.35
N GLY A 208 -21.67 -26.31 -14.06
CA GLY A 208 -20.76 -26.02 -12.95
C GLY A 208 -20.12 -24.63 -13.06
N ARG A 209 -19.76 -24.19 -14.26
CA ARG A 209 -19.20 -22.85 -14.52
C ARG A 209 -20.22 -21.73 -14.40
N VAL A 210 -21.47 -21.97 -14.80
CA VAL A 210 -22.55 -20.96 -14.75
C VAL A 210 -23.08 -20.73 -13.32
N ASN A 211 -22.99 -21.74 -12.46
CA ASN A 211 -23.53 -21.70 -11.09
C ASN A 211 -22.53 -21.15 -10.03
N VAL A 212 -21.42 -20.54 -10.43
CA VAL A 212 -20.41 -19.96 -9.51
C VAL A 212 -20.77 -18.54 -9.14
#